data_AF-A0A9E3Q5A5-F1
#
_entry.id   AF-A0A9E3Q5A5-F1
#
_cell.length_a   1.000
_cell.length_b   1.000
_cell.length_c   1.000
_cell.angle_alpha   90.00
_cell.angle_beta   90.00
_cell.angle_gamma   90.00
#
_symmetry.space_group_name_H-M   'P 1'
#
loop_
_entity.id
_entity.type
_entity.pdbx_description
1 polymer ?
#
loop_
_entity_poly.entity_id
_entity_poly.type
_entity_poly.pdbx_seq_one_letter_code
_entity_poly.pdbx_strand_id
1 'polypeptide(L)'
;MSSEGAPRILYCRCRYAQVVPAAVKDEVLRRLCESGAEFEAVPDLCEWSARRDPGLARLAGGGPLKIAACYPRAVKWLFANAGAPLDAAATEVLNMRTQPAEEVVAGLESGELKPNLPAGRPTAGPDGQPTGQPTGQPTESSTE
;
A
#
# COMPACT_ATOMS: atom_id res chain seq x y z
N MET A 1 -0.18 23.39 24.61
CA MET A 1 0.52 22.11 24.82
C MET A 1 0.82 21.58 23.44
N SER A 2 2.06 21.76 22.99
CA SER A 2 2.50 21.49 21.63
C SER A 2 2.41 20.00 21.34
N SER A 3 1.41 19.61 20.55
CA SER A 3 1.47 18.37 19.78
C SER A 3 2.38 18.67 18.59
N GLU A 4 3.70 18.69 18.83
CA GLU A 4 4.69 18.70 17.76
C GLU A 4 4.64 17.30 17.15
N GLY A 5 3.95 17.22 16.00
CA GLY A 5 3.03 16.11 15.68
C GLY A 5 3.70 14.76 15.48
N ALA A 6 3.27 13.78 16.27
CA ALA A 6 3.56 12.38 16.02
C ALA A 6 3.10 11.98 14.61
N PRO A 7 3.84 11.10 13.91
CA PRO A 7 3.42 10.61 12.60
C PRO A 7 2.02 10.01 12.67
N ARG A 8 1.17 10.34 11.70
CA ARG A 8 -0.15 9.73 11.59
C ARG A 8 0.00 8.27 11.22
N ILE A 9 -0.93 7.43 11.68
CA ILE A 9 -0.91 6.00 11.40
C ILE A 9 -2.05 5.63 10.45
N LEU A 10 -1.72 4.90 9.39
CA LEU A 10 -2.66 4.30 8.45
C LEU A 10 -2.49 2.79 8.46
N TYR A 11 -3.57 2.06 8.66
CA TYR A 11 -3.61 0.60 8.63
C TYR A 11 -4.48 0.10 7.47
N CYS A 12 -3.92 -0.79 6.65
CA CYS A 12 -4.64 -1.44 5.54
C CYS A 12 -5.04 -2.86 5.91
N ARG A 13 -6.35 -3.17 5.89
CA ARG A 13 -6.87 -4.52 6.18
C ARG A 13 -6.56 -5.56 5.09
N CYS A 14 -6.22 -5.12 3.88
CA CYS A 14 -5.92 -5.98 2.74
C CYS A 14 -6.99 -7.09 2.56
N ARG A 15 -8.27 -6.68 2.50
CA ARG A 15 -9.42 -7.59 2.38
C ARG A 15 -9.56 -8.12 0.95
N TYR A 16 -9.20 -7.34 -0.06
CA TYR A 16 -9.28 -7.66 -1.49
C TYR A 16 -8.10 -8.52 -1.95
N ALA A 17 -6.86 -8.00 -1.86
CA ALA A 17 -5.70 -8.69 -2.41
C ALA A 17 -5.24 -9.89 -1.56
N GLN A 18 -5.53 -9.88 -0.25
CA GLN A 18 -5.24 -10.96 0.69
C GLN A 18 -3.77 -11.43 0.71
N VAL A 19 -2.83 -10.54 0.36
CA VAL A 19 -1.39 -10.85 0.29
C VAL A 19 -0.68 -10.76 1.65
N VAL A 20 -1.36 -10.25 2.66
CA VAL A 20 -0.86 -10.13 4.04
C VAL A 20 -1.38 -11.30 4.87
N PRO A 21 -0.53 -12.05 5.60
CA PRO A 21 -0.96 -13.13 6.47
C PRO A 21 -2.02 -12.67 7.49
N ALA A 22 -3.08 -13.45 7.65
CA ALA A 22 -4.20 -13.10 8.55
C ALA A 22 -3.74 -12.85 9.99
N ALA A 23 -2.92 -13.76 10.54
CA ALA A 23 -2.38 -13.64 11.89
C ALA A 23 -1.63 -12.32 12.11
N VAL A 24 -0.86 -11.85 11.12
CA VAL A 24 -0.10 -10.59 11.25
C VAL A 24 -1.03 -9.40 11.26
N LYS A 25 -1.94 -9.28 10.28
CA LYS A 25 -2.82 -8.11 10.18
C LYS A 25 -3.82 -8.02 11.33
N ASP A 26 -4.30 -9.15 11.84
CA ASP A 26 -5.25 -9.18 12.96
C ASP A 26 -4.55 -8.80 14.27
N GLU A 27 -3.33 -9.30 14.49
CA GLU A 27 -2.51 -8.95 15.66
C GLU A 27 -2.10 -7.47 15.65
N VAL A 28 -1.66 -6.94 14.51
CA VAL A 28 -1.32 -5.51 14.37
C VAL A 28 -2.53 -4.64 14.71
N LEU A 29 -3.72 -4.96 14.17
CA LEU A 29 -4.92 -4.19 14.52
C LEU A 29 -5.23 -4.29 16.01
N ARG A 30 -5.23 -5.50 16.57
CA ARG A 30 -5.54 -5.72 17.98
C ARG A 30 -4.67 -4.83 18.86
N ARG A 31 -3.36 -4.80 18.60
CA ARG A 31 -2.40 -3.98 19.34
C ARG A 31 -2.61 -2.47 19.13
N LEU A 32 -2.93 -2.02 17.92
CA LEU A 32 -3.29 -0.62 17.67
C LEU A 32 -4.54 -0.19 18.44
N CYS A 33 -5.56 -1.05 18.52
CA CYS A 33 -6.75 -0.78 19.33
C CYS A 33 -6.42 -0.73 20.84
N GLU A 34 -5.51 -1.60 21.30
CA GLU A 34 -5.10 -1.66 22.71
C GLU A 34 -4.17 -0.52 23.13
N SER A 35 -3.35 0.01 22.21
CA SER A 35 -2.43 1.10 22.51
C SER A 35 -3.10 2.46 22.65
N GLY A 36 -4.33 2.60 22.14
CA GLY A 36 -5.08 3.86 22.16
C GLY A 36 -4.48 4.94 21.24
N ALA A 37 -3.52 4.60 20.39
CA ALA A 37 -2.98 5.50 19.39
C ALA A 37 -4.06 5.89 18.37
N GLU A 38 -4.03 7.13 17.87
CA GLU A 38 -4.92 7.54 16.79
C GLU A 38 -4.42 6.93 15.46
N PHE A 39 -5.29 6.17 14.80
CA PHE A 39 -5.00 5.60 13.49
C PHE A 39 -6.23 5.56 12.58
N GLU A 40 -5.99 5.66 11.28
CA GLU A 40 -7.01 5.46 10.25
C GLU A 40 -6.94 4.02 9.72
N ALA A 41 -8.04 3.27 9.82
CA ALA A 41 -8.14 1.93 9.28
C ALA A 41 -8.94 1.93 7.97
N VAL A 42 -8.35 1.42 6.90
CA VAL A 42 -9.03 1.27 5.60
C VAL A 42 -9.19 -0.21 5.24
N PRO A 43 -10.28 -0.58 4.55
CA PRO A 43 -10.47 -1.96 4.10
C PRO A 43 -9.39 -2.34 3.07
N ASP A 44 -9.18 -1.50 2.06
CA ASP A 44 -8.33 -1.82 0.92
C ASP A 44 -7.73 -0.57 0.27
N LEU A 45 -6.42 -0.38 0.43
CA LEU A 45 -5.70 0.67 -0.31
C LEU A 45 -5.73 0.46 -1.82
N CYS A 46 -5.81 -0.80 -2.28
CA CYS A 46 -5.90 -1.10 -3.71
C CYS A 46 -7.23 -0.67 -4.32
N GLU A 47 -8.34 -0.82 -3.59
CA GLU A 47 -9.65 -0.35 -4.03
C GLU A 47 -9.74 1.18 -4.01
N TRP A 48 -9.23 1.81 -2.95
CA TRP A 48 -9.14 3.27 -2.86
C TRP A 48 -8.31 3.85 -3.99
N SER A 49 -7.20 3.21 -4.34
CA SER A 49 -6.38 3.59 -5.50
C SER A 49 -7.13 3.42 -6.82
N ALA A 50 -7.84 2.30 -7.00
CA ALA A 50 -8.57 2.02 -8.24
C ALA A 50 -9.64 3.08 -8.54
N ARG A 51 -10.32 3.57 -7.49
CA ARG A 51 -11.34 4.62 -7.61
C ARG A 51 -10.82 6.05 -7.44
N ARG A 52 -9.51 6.24 -7.24
CA ARG A 52 -8.87 7.53 -6.94
C ARG A 52 -9.53 8.26 -5.76
N ASP A 53 -9.66 7.55 -4.64
CA ASP A 53 -10.36 8.04 -3.47
C ASP A 53 -9.73 9.35 -2.92
N PRO A 54 -10.51 10.40 -2.63
CA PRO A 54 -9.99 11.67 -2.11
C PRO A 54 -9.35 11.54 -0.72
N GLY A 55 -9.64 10.48 0.05
CA GLY A 55 -8.98 10.17 1.30
C GLY A 55 -7.47 9.95 1.13
N LEU A 56 -7.02 9.39 -0.01
CA LEU A 56 -5.59 9.21 -0.30
C LEU A 56 -4.86 10.55 -0.41
N ALA A 57 -5.49 11.58 -0.99
CA ALA A 57 -4.93 12.92 -1.07
C ALA A 57 -4.80 13.59 0.32
N ARG A 58 -5.80 13.40 1.20
CA ARG A 58 -5.73 13.89 2.58
C ARG A 58 -4.61 13.21 3.39
N LEU A 59 -4.45 11.90 3.20
CA LEU A 59 -3.39 11.14 3.84
C LEU A 59 -2.01 11.59 3.36
N ALA A 60 -1.80 11.70 2.05
CA ALA A 60 -0.53 12.13 1.48
C ALA A 60 -0.15 13.59 1.82
N GLY A 61 -1.14 14.50 1.94
CA GLY A 61 -0.88 15.93 2.15
C GLY A 61 -0.76 16.39 3.62
N GLY A 62 -1.16 15.58 4.60
CA GLY A 62 -1.26 16.03 6.00
C GLY A 62 0.00 15.88 6.86
N GLY A 63 1.19 15.76 6.26
CA GLY A 63 2.46 15.61 6.98
C GLY A 63 2.88 14.15 7.25
N PRO A 64 3.83 13.92 8.20
CA PRO A 64 4.46 12.62 8.43
C PRO A 64 3.45 11.48 8.59
N LEU A 65 3.70 10.37 7.88
CA LEU A 65 2.76 9.25 7.77
C LEU A 65 3.48 7.91 7.90
N LYS A 66 2.94 7.05 8.76
CA LYS A 66 3.31 5.65 8.91
C LYS A 66 2.20 4.76 8.40
N ILE A 67 2.54 3.79 7.55
CA ILE A 67 1.56 2.94 6.88
C ILE A 67 1.85 1.47 7.17
N ALA A 68 0.96 0.78 7.88
CA ALA A 68 0.95 -0.67 7.96
C ALA A 68 0.18 -1.27 6.80
N ALA A 69 0.88 -1.85 5.83
CA ALA A 69 0.28 -2.39 4.62
C ALA A 69 1.13 -3.52 4.02
N CYS A 70 1.11 -3.65 2.69
CA CYS A 70 1.97 -4.56 1.95
C CYS A 70 3.36 -3.93 1.70
N TYR A 71 4.01 -4.25 0.58
CA TYR A 71 5.35 -3.74 0.29
C TYR A 71 5.37 -2.21 0.08
N PRO A 72 6.43 -1.50 0.54
CA PRO A 72 6.60 -0.05 0.34
C PRO A 72 6.47 0.38 -1.13
N ARG A 73 7.05 -0.41 -2.04
CA ARG A 73 6.90 -0.20 -3.48
C ARG A 73 5.43 -0.19 -3.88
N ALA A 74 4.65 -1.20 -3.50
CA ALA A 74 3.24 -1.31 -3.89
C ALA A 74 2.43 -0.13 -3.36
N VAL A 75 2.59 0.24 -2.08
CA VAL A 75 1.89 1.38 -1.47
C VAL A 75 2.19 2.68 -2.22
N LYS A 76 3.47 2.95 -2.53
CA LYS A 76 3.85 4.10 -3.34
C LYS A 76 3.10 4.17 -4.68
N TRP A 77 2.97 3.02 -5.38
CA TRP A 77 2.24 2.95 -6.65
C TRP A 77 0.75 3.21 -6.49
N LEU A 78 0.12 2.67 -5.43
CA LEU A 78 -1.30 2.88 -5.18
C LEU A 78 -1.63 4.37 -5.00
N PHE A 79 -0.83 5.07 -4.20
CA PHE A 79 -1.00 6.50 -3.97
C PHE A 79 -0.73 7.34 -5.23
N ALA A 80 0.33 7.00 -5.99
CA ALA A 80 0.62 7.69 -7.25
C ALA A 80 -0.46 7.46 -8.31
N ASN A 81 -0.99 6.24 -8.43
CA ASN A 81 -2.08 5.90 -9.35
C ASN A 81 -3.37 6.68 -9.03
N ALA A 82 -3.61 6.96 -7.75
CA ALA A 82 -4.72 7.80 -7.29
C ALA A 82 -4.52 9.31 -7.56
N GLY A 83 -3.36 9.73 -8.06
CA GLY A 83 -3.02 11.15 -8.21
C GLY A 83 -2.59 11.82 -6.90
N ALA A 84 -2.26 11.05 -5.86
CA ALA A 84 -1.87 11.52 -4.54
C ALA A 84 -0.51 10.94 -4.13
N PRO A 85 0.60 11.28 -4.82
CA PRO A 85 1.91 10.69 -4.52
C PRO A 85 2.35 10.96 -3.08
N LEU A 86 2.85 9.92 -2.40
CA LEU A 86 3.42 10.04 -1.06
C LEU A 86 4.75 10.78 -1.08
N ASP A 87 5.02 11.56 -0.03
CA ASP A 87 6.33 12.16 0.20
C ASP A 87 7.31 11.09 0.69
N ALA A 88 8.36 10.83 -0.10
CA ALA A 88 9.36 9.83 0.20
C ALA A 88 10.26 10.17 1.41
N ALA A 89 10.32 11.44 1.83
CA ALA A 89 11.05 11.88 3.01
C ALA A 89 10.17 11.89 4.27
N ALA A 90 8.84 11.95 4.11
CA ALA A 90 7.87 12.03 5.20
C ALA A 90 6.96 10.79 5.32
N THR A 91 7.28 9.69 4.63
CA THR A 91 6.49 8.45 4.69
C THR A 91 7.32 7.22 4.99
N GLU A 92 6.87 6.43 5.94
CA GLU A 92 7.39 5.11 6.27
C GLU A 92 6.31 4.04 6.06
N VAL A 93 6.66 2.94 5.40
CA VAL A 93 5.75 1.80 5.19
C VAL A 93 6.26 0.57 5.92
N LEU A 94 5.48 0.08 6.88
CA LEU A 94 5.74 -1.12 7.65
C LEU A 94 5.11 -2.31 6.91
N ASN A 95 5.94 -3.27 6.55
CA ASN A 95 5.57 -4.32 5.60
C ASN A 95 5.03 -5.57 6.30
N MET A 96 3.71 -5.65 6.42
CA MET A 96 3.04 -6.78 7.06
C MET A 96 3.14 -8.11 6.28
N ARG A 97 3.68 -8.12 5.04
CA ARG A 97 3.87 -9.38 4.30
C ARG A 97 5.05 -10.19 4.82
N THR A 98 6.08 -9.53 5.33
CA THR A 98 7.35 -10.16 5.68
C THR A 98 7.82 -9.84 7.09
N GLN A 99 7.35 -8.74 7.69
CA GLN A 99 7.66 -8.39 9.07
C GLN A 99 6.65 -9.05 10.01
N PRO A 100 7.09 -9.53 11.18
CA PRO A 100 6.18 -9.99 12.23
C PRO A 100 5.39 -8.81 12.82
N ALA A 101 4.23 -9.12 13.42
CA ALA A 101 3.34 -8.09 13.96
C ALA A 101 4.00 -7.22 15.04
N GLU A 102 4.88 -7.80 15.86
CA GLU A 102 5.68 -7.11 16.86
C GLU A 102 6.50 -5.95 16.26
N GLU A 103 7.29 -6.24 15.21
CA GLU A 103 8.13 -5.24 14.55
C GLU A 103 7.29 -4.15 13.90
N VAL A 104 6.18 -4.53 13.28
CA VAL A 104 5.24 -3.58 12.67
C VAL A 104 4.68 -2.64 13.73
N VAL A 105 4.16 -3.15 14.84
CA VAL A 105 3.58 -2.33 15.91
C VAL A 105 4.63 -1.42 16.56
N ALA A 106 5.82 -1.94 16.86
CA ALA A 106 6.92 -1.14 17.40
C ALA A 106 7.30 0.01 16.44
N GLY A 107 7.30 -0.27 15.13
CA GLY A 107 7.52 0.75 14.09
C GLY A 107 6.42 1.81 14.06
N LEU A 108 5.15 1.41 14.19
CA LEU A 108 4.01 2.34 14.19
C LEU A 108 3.98 3.24 15.43
N GLU A 109 4.27 2.68 16.60
CA GLU A 109 4.23 3.39 17.89
C GLU A 109 5.46 4.28 18.13
N SER A 110 6.56 4.05 17.40
CA SER A 110 7.74 4.90 17.46
C SER A 110 7.41 6.35 17.05
N GLY A 111 7.93 7.34 17.78
CA GLY A 111 7.86 8.74 17.35
C GLY A 111 8.79 9.08 16.18
N GLU A 112 9.80 8.23 15.93
CA GLU A 112 10.78 8.43 14.86
C GLU A 112 10.26 7.89 13.53
N LEU A 113 10.40 8.68 12.46
CA LEU A 113 10.05 8.28 11.10
C LEU A 113 11.29 7.75 10.36
N LYS A 114 11.19 6.56 9.76
CA LYS A 114 12.26 5.95 8.94
C LYS A 114 11.79 5.80 7.49
N PRO A 115 11.97 6.83 6.64
CA PRO A 115 11.44 6.79 5.29
C PRO A 115 12.07 5.68 4.47
N ASN A 116 11.25 4.85 3.85
CA ASN A 116 11.68 3.63 3.16
C ASN A 116 11.02 3.43 1.79
N LEU A 117 10.40 4.49 1.26
CA LEU A 117 9.87 4.46 -0.09
C LEU A 117 11.03 4.41 -1.11
N PRO A 118 10.99 3.50 -2.09
CA PRO A 118 12.07 3.39 -3.08
C PRO A 118 12.18 4.69 -3.90
N ALA A 119 13.40 5.06 -4.30
CA ALA A 119 13.64 6.20 -5.19
C ALA A 119 13.06 5.97 -6.61
N GLY A 120 12.84 7.05 -7.36
CA GLY A 120 12.40 7.00 -8.77
C GLY A 120 10.91 7.32 -9.00
N ARG A 121 10.58 7.90 -10.15
CA ARG A 121 9.18 8.21 -10.49
C ARG A 121 8.41 6.91 -10.77
N PRO A 122 7.15 6.78 -10.32
CA PRO A 122 6.28 5.73 -10.80
C PRO A 122 6.04 5.95 -12.31
N THR A 123 6.79 5.26 -13.16
CA THR A 123 6.44 5.09 -14.58
C THR A 123 5.18 4.24 -14.64
N ALA A 124 4.01 4.87 -14.69
CA ALA A 124 2.76 4.18 -14.99
C ALA A 124 3.00 3.24 -16.18
N GLY A 125 3.08 1.94 -15.90
CA GLY A 125 3.25 0.94 -16.94
C GLY A 125 1.89 0.82 -17.63
N PRO A 126 1.79 1.00 -18.95
CA PRO A 126 0.55 0.77 -19.65
C PRO A 126 0.25 -0.73 -19.61
N ASP A 127 -1.03 -1.02 -19.40
CA ASP A 127 -1.75 -2.20 -19.89
C ASP A 127 -0.98 -3.53 -19.91
N GLY A 128 -1.30 -4.37 -18.93
CA GLY A 128 -1.20 -5.81 -19.08
C GLY A 128 -2.14 -6.27 -20.18
N GLN A 129 -1.69 -6.21 -21.43
CA GLN A 129 -2.21 -7.05 -22.50
C GLN A 129 -1.29 -8.26 -22.63
N PRO A 130 -1.71 -9.47 -22.22
CA PRO A 130 -1.00 -10.66 -22.64
C PRO A 130 -1.24 -10.82 -24.15
N THR A 131 -0.25 -10.45 -24.97
CA THR A 131 -0.21 -10.80 -26.38
C THR A 131 0.06 -12.29 -26.51
N GLY A 132 -0.95 -13.11 -26.21
CA GLY A 132 -0.99 -14.50 -26.64
C GLY A 132 -1.34 -14.52 -28.13
N GLN A 133 -0.33 -14.52 -28.99
CA GLN A 133 -0.49 -14.99 -30.37
C GLN A 133 -0.38 -16.52 -30.37
N PRO A 134 -1.43 -17.28 -30.71
CA PRO A 134 -1.25 -18.55 -31.39
C PRO A 134 -1.20 -18.26 -32.89
N THR A 135 -0.01 -18.08 -33.45
CA THR A 135 0.15 -18.13 -34.91
C THR A 135 0.19 -19.60 -35.32
N GLY A 136 -0.95 -20.14 -35.73
CA GLY A 136 -1.08 -21.52 -36.14
C GLY A 136 -2.35 -21.79 -36.93
N GLN A 137 -2.48 -21.16 -38.11
CA GLN A 137 -3.06 -21.67 -39.37
C GLN A 137 -3.46 -20.49 -40.26
N PRO A 138 -3.22 -20.58 -41.58
CA PRO A 138 -4.20 -21.16 -42.51
C PRO A 138 -3.50 -22.11 -43.52
N THR A 139 -4.10 -22.93 -44.39
CA THR A 139 -5.41 -22.90 -45.06
C THR A 139 -5.61 -24.27 -45.72
N GLU A 140 -6.86 -24.65 -45.92
CA GLU A 140 -7.37 -25.78 -46.70
C GLU A 140 -6.81 -25.94 -48.15
N SER A 141 -6.91 -27.15 -48.73
CA SER A 141 -7.51 -27.37 -50.07
C SER A 141 -7.57 -28.86 -50.44
N SER A 142 -8.77 -29.31 -50.80
CA SER A 142 -9.16 -30.63 -51.29
C SER A 142 -8.86 -30.84 -52.79
N THR A 143 -8.89 -32.11 -53.21
CA THR A 143 -9.46 -32.65 -54.47
C THR A 143 -8.50 -33.32 -55.48
N GLU A 144 -8.92 -34.55 -55.82
CA GLU A 144 -8.53 -35.51 -56.89
C GLU A 144 -7.17 -36.22 -56.84
#